data_AF-A0A821P8F4-F1
#
_entry.id   AF-A0A821P8F4-F1
#
_cell.length_a   1.000
_cell.length_b   1.000
_cell.length_c   1.000
_cell.angle_alpha   90.00
_cell.angle_beta   90.00
_cell.angle_gamma   90.00
#
_symmetry.space_group_name_H-M   'P 1'
#
loop_
_entity.id
_entity.type
_entity.pdbx_description
1 polymer ?
#
loop_
_entity_poly.entity_id
_entity_poly.type
_entity_poly.pdbx_seq_one_letter_code
_entity_poly.pdbx_strand_id
1 'polypeptide(L)'
;LTDAMIDQGKQLARILSSLAKDIFNMPVQTIHLFRDIDSARIAFNNNGALFFNLRYFEQVFADDLKVYLPNASSSIPIVRTIINFYYMVVCHELSHNIDSSHDLNFINRLEKVSVRFMDAKDTFLS
;
A
#
# COMPACT_ATOMS: atom_id res chain seq x y z
N LEU A 1 3.68 19.42 -10.64
CA LEU A 1 3.49 18.81 -9.31
C LEU A 1 3.50 19.92 -8.28
N THR A 2 2.51 19.99 -7.39
CA THR A 2 2.53 20.97 -6.28
C THR A 2 3.37 20.45 -5.12
N ASP A 3 3.81 21.33 -4.22
CA ASP A 3 4.55 20.91 -3.02
C ASP A 3 3.75 19.96 -2.14
N ALA A 4 2.43 20.16 -2.05
CA ALA A 4 1.52 19.26 -1.36
C ALA A 4 1.53 17.85 -1.97
N MET A 5 1.50 17.74 -3.30
CA MET A 5 1.57 16.44 -3.99
C MET A 5 2.92 15.75 -3.76
N ILE A 6 4.02 16.52 -3.73
CA ILE A 6 5.35 15.98 -3.44
C ILE A 6 5.39 15.43 -2.02
N ASP A 7 4.83 16.15 -1.05
CA ASP A 7 4.77 15.71 0.34
C ASP A 7 3.91 14.46 0.51
N GLN A 8 2.71 14.44 -0.08
CA GLN A 8 1.83 13.26 -0.11
C GLN A 8 2.52 12.06 -0.77
N GLY A 9 3.25 12.27 -1.87
CA GLY A 9 4.06 11.24 -2.52
C GLY A 9 5.14 10.69 -1.60
N LYS A 10 5.85 11.55 -0.85
CA LYS A 10 6.85 11.12 0.15
C LYS A 10 6.22 10.34 1.30
N GLN A 11 5.04 10.74 1.78
CA GLN A 11 4.31 10.03 2.83
C GLN A 11 3.94 8.62 2.38
N LEU A 12 3.29 8.49 1.21
CA LEU A 12 2.93 7.19 0.66
C LEU A 12 4.17 6.32 0.39
N ALA A 13 5.23 6.89 -0.18
CA ALA A 13 6.48 6.17 -0.44
C ALA A 13 7.08 5.58 0.84
N ARG A 14 7.07 6.33 1.96
CA ARG A 14 7.55 5.83 3.26
C ARG A 14 6.74 4.63 3.74
N ILE A 15 5.40 4.74 3.69
CA ILE A 15 4.49 3.68 4.11
C ILE A 15 4.74 2.41 3.29
N LEU A 16 4.75 2.52 1.96
CA LEU A 16 4.96 1.38 1.08
C LEU A 16 6.37 0.79 1.21
N SER A 17 7.39 1.61 1.47
CA SER A 17 8.75 1.13 1.72
C SER A 17 8.84 0.31 3.00
N SER A 18 8.16 0.75 4.07
CA SER A 18 8.06 -0.02 5.31
C SER A 18 7.29 -1.32 5.12
N LEU A 19 6.16 -1.31 4.40
CA LEU A 19 5.45 -2.55 4.05
C LEU A 19 6.37 -3.51 3.30
N ALA A 20 7.04 -3.05 2.24
CA ALA A 20 7.93 -3.87 1.43
C ALA A 20 9.04 -4.50 2.27
N LYS A 21 9.76 -3.69 3.05
CA LYS A 21 10.92 -4.15 3.82
C LYS A 21 10.52 -4.97 5.05
N ASP A 22 9.63 -4.43 5.88
CA ASP A 22 9.42 -4.91 7.25
C ASP A 22 8.32 -5.97 7.35
N ILE A 23 7.43 -6.07 6.35
CA ILE A 23 6.35 -7.09 6.31
C ILE A 23 6.57 -8.10 5.19
N PHE A 24 6.77 -7.63 3.95
CA PHE A 24 6.83 -8.53 2.78
C PHE A 24 8.24 -9.05 2.46
N ASN A 25 9.28 -8.53 3.13
CA ASN A 25 10.68 -8.84 2.88
C ASN A 25 11.07 -8.68 1.38
N MET A 26 10.63 -7.59 0.77
CA MET A 26 10.87 -7.21 -0.61
C MET A 26 11.86 -6.05 -0.70
N PRO A 27 12.68 -5.98 -1.76
CA PRO A 27 13.51 -4.81 -2.02
C PRO A 27 12.64 -3.58 -2.28
N VAL A 28 12.92 -2.47 -1.61
CA VAL A 28 12.16 -1.20 -1.78
C VAL A 28 12.16 -0.72 -3.24
N GLN A 29 13.17 -1.11 -4.03
CA GLN A 29 13.29 -0.77 -5.44
C GLN A 29 12.19 -1.38 -6.32
N THR A 30 11.45 -2.38 -5.83
CA THR A 30 10.30 -2.95 -6.56
C THR A 30 9.02 -2.14 -6.37
N ILE A 31 9.04 -1.08 -5.54
CA ILE A 31 7.90 -0.20 -5.29
C ILE A 31 8.03 1.07 -6.12
N HIS A 32 6.99 1.38 -6.87
CA HIS A 32 6.92 2.56 -7.73
C HIS A 32 5.64 3.34 -7.45
N LEU A 33 5.73 4.65 -7.52
CA LEU A 33 4.57 5.55 -7.48
C LEU A 33 4.30 6.09 -8.88
N PHE A 34 3.03 6.15 -9.23
CA PHE A 34 2.56 6.91 -10.37
C PHE A 34 1.35 7.74 -9.95
N ARG A 35 0.90 8.64 -10.83
CA ARG A 35 -0.33 9.39 -10.60
C ARG A 35 -1.13 9.44 -11.88
N ASP A 36 -2.27 8.77 -11.87
CA ASP A 36 -3.21 8.72 -12.98
C ASP A 36 -4.59 9.16 -12.48
N ILE A 37 -5.14 10.19 -13.11
CA ILE A 37 -6.43 10.78 -12.76
C ILE A 37 -7.61 10.20 -13.52
N ASP A 38 -7.35 9.52 -14.62
CA ASP A 38 -8.37 9.05 -15.56
C ASP A 38 -8.70 7.56 -15.33
N SER A 39 -7.76 6.77 -14.79
CA SER A 39 -8.03 5.36 -14.49
C SER A 39 -8.60 5.11 -13.09
N ALA A 40 -9.35 4.01 -12.98
CA ALA A 40 -9.82 3.46 -11.70
C ALA A 40 -8.79 2.54 -11.01
N ARG A 41 -7.52 2.53 -11.48
CA ARG A 41 -6.50 1.62 -10.97
C ARG A 41 -5.88 2.18 -9.70
N ILE A 42 -5.99 1.43 -8.60
CA ILE A 42 -5.34 1.71 -7.31
C ILE A 42 -3.86 1.34 -7.37
N ALA A 43 -3.57 0.16 -7.90
CA ALA A 43 -2.23 -0.36 -8.12
C ALA A 43 -2.23 -1.32 -9.30
N PHE A 44 -1.04 -1.72 -9.74
CA PHE A 44 -0.86 -2.86 -10.63
C PHE A 44 0.53 -3.48 -10.43
N ASN A 45 0.65 -4.77 -10.77
CA ASN A 45 1.91 -5.48 -10.86
C ASN A 45 2.35 -5.61 -12.32
N ASN A 46 3.61 -5.29 -12.59
CA ASN A 46 4.28 -5.56 -13.86
C ASN A 46 5.56 -6.37 -13.62
N ASN A 47 5.47 -7.69 -13.78
CA ASN A 47 6.60 -8.63 -13.63
C ASN A 47 7.36 -8.49 -12.30
N GLY A 48 6.64 -8.33 -11.19
CA GLY A 48 7.20 -8.21 -9.84
C GLY A 48 7.51 -6.77 -9.41
N ALA A 49 7.45 -5.80 -10.33
CA ALA A 49 7.47 -4.38 -9.99
C ALA A 49 6.04 -3.91 -9.69
N LEU A 50 5.83 -3.36 -8.49
CA LEU A 50 4.52 -2.92 -8.01
C LEU A 50 4.39 -1.41 -8.15
N PHE A 51 3.31 -0.97 -8.80
CA PHE A 51 3.04 0.43 -9.08
C PHE A 51 1.78 0.86 -8.32
N PHE A 52 1.86 1.94 -7.53
CA PHE A 52 0.75 2.45 -6.72
C PHE A 52 0.35 3.85 -7.18
N ASN A 53 -0.96 4.06 -7.36
CA ASN A 53 -1.51 5.33 -7.81
C ASN A 53 -1.66 6.29 -6.64
N LEU A 54 -0.85 7.35 -6.63
CA LEU A 54 -0.86 8.40 -5.61
C LEU A 54 -2.24 9.06 -5.46
N ARG A 55 -3.05 9.14 -6.52
CA ARG A 55 -4.38 9.76 -6.47
C ARG A 55 -5.28 9.14 -5.40
N TYR A 56 -5.23 7.83 -5.22
CA TYR A 56 -6.06 7.15 -4.23
C TYR A 56 -5.64 7.50 -2.80
N PHE A 57 -4.35 7.66 -2.56
CA PHE A 57 -3.86 8.18 -1.29
C PHE A 57 -4.29 9.62 -1.04
N GLU A 58 -4.19 10.48 -2.07
CA GLU A 58 -4.63 11.88 -2.02
C GLU A 58 -6.12 11.99 -1.66
N GLN A 59 -6.97 11.16 -2.26
CA GLN A 59 -8.43 11.21 -2.10
C GLN A 59 -8.93 10.57 -0.81
N VAL A 60 -8.29 9.48 -0.35
CA VAL A 60 -8.80 8.66 0.75
C VAL A 60 -8.13 8.98 2.08
N PHE A 61 -6.85 9.37 2.08
CA PHE A 61 -6.05 9.40 3.32
C PHE A 61 -5.32 10.71 3.59
N ALA A 62 -5.06 11.53 2.58
CA ALA A 62 -4.14 12.65 2.74
C ALA A 62 -4.67 13.77 3.65
N ASP A 63 -5.98 13.99 3.69
CA ASP A 63 -6.56 14.99 4.58
C ASP A 63 -6.66 14.48 6.02
N ASP A 64 -6.97 13.20 6.21
CA ASP A 64 -6.92 12.57 7.53
C ASP A 64 -5.51 12.64 8.13
N LEU A 65 -4.48 12.34 7.34
CA LEU A 65 -3.07 12.44 7.78
C LEU A 65 -2.68 13.86 8.23
N LYS A 66 -3.18 14.91 7.58
CA LYS A 66 -2.90 16.31 7.96
C LYS A 66 -3.59 16.69 9.27
N VAL A 67 -4.81 16.20 9.51
CA VAL A 67 -5.61 16.51 10.71
C VAL A 67 -4.99 15.88 11.96
N TYR A 68 -4.36 14.71 11.84
CA TYR A 68 -3.84 13.95 12.99
C TYR A 68 -2.35 14.18 13.34
N LEU A 69 -1.62 15.00 12.56
CA LEU A 69 -0.20 15.33 12.81
C LEU A 69 0.08 16.69 13.50
N PRO A 70 -0.62 17.12 14.58
CA PRO A 70 -0.04 18.15 15.46
C PRO A 70 0.74 17.59 16.65
N ASN A 71 0.32 16.50 17.30
CA ASN A 71 1.02 15.90 18.45
C ASN A 71 0.57 14.45 18.69
N ALA A 72 1.55 13.55 18.83
CA ALA A 72 1.44 12.10 18.83
C ALA A 72 0.45 11.50 19.86
N SER A 73 -0.57 10.79 19.37
CA SER A 73 -1.25 9.59 19.95
C SER A 73 -2.56 9.30 19.18
N SER A 74 -3.23 10.33 18.66
CA SER A 74 -4.47 10.22 17.87
C SER A 74 -4.27 9.84 16.40
N SER A 75 -3.03 9.83 15.90
CA SER A 75 -2.67 9.41 14.54
C SER A 75 -2.53 7.89 14.37
N ILE A 76 -2.48 7.13 15.47
CA ILE A 76 -2.29 5.67 15.44
C ILE A 76 -3.43 4.95 14.69
N PRO A 77 -4.72 5.30 14.89
CA PRO A 77 -5.82 4.64 14.17
C PRO A 77 -5.75 4.86 12.65
N ILE A 78 -5.51 6.09 12.19
CA ILE A 78 -5.45 6.38 10.75
C ILE A 78 -4.25 5.71 10.09
N VAL A 79 -3.08 5.73 10.74
CA VAL A 79 -1.88 5.05 10.21
C VAL A 79 -2.11 3.54 10.12
N ARG A 80 -2.73 2.92 11.13
CA ARG A 80 -3.14 1.51 11.09
C ARG A 80 -4.11 1.23 9.93
N THR A 81 -5.11 2.08 9.71
CA THR A 81 -6.05 1.95 8.58
C THR A 81 -5.31 1.97 7.25
N ILE A 82 -4.40 2.93 7.05
CA ILE A 82 -3.62 3.05 5.82
C ILE A 82 -2.74 1.82 5.61
N ILE A 83 -2.06 1.36 6.66
CA ILE A 83 -1.22 0.16 6.60
C ILE A 83 -2.05 -1.07 6.25
N ASN A 84 -3.20 -1.28 6.90
CA ASN A 84 -4.09 -2.42 6.59
C ASN A 84 -4.64 -2.35 5.16
N PHE A 85 -4.99 -1.15 4.67
CA PHE A 85 -5.43 -0.96 3.29
C PHE A 85 -4.34 -1.34 2.30
N TYR A 86 -3.15 -0.73 2.40
CA TYR A 86 -2.06 -0.99 1.46
C TYR A 86 -1.46 -2.38 1.61
N TYR A 87 -1.53 -2.98 2.80
CA TYR A 87 -1.20 -4.39 2.99
C TYR A 87 -2.01 -5.29 2.07
N MET A 88 -3.34 -5.11 2.04
CA MET A 88 -4.21 -5.90 1.16
C MET A 88 -3.96 -5.59 -0.32
N VAL A 89 -3.69 -4.33 -0.67
CA VAL A 89 -3.30 -3.96 -2.04
C VAL A 89 -2.01 -4.68 -2.45
N VAL A 90 -0.97 -4.67 -1.61
CA VAL A 90 0.28 -5.40 -1.91
C VAL A 90 0.03 -6.90 -2.04
N CYS A 91 -0.80 -7.51 -1.18
CA CYS A 91 -1.14 -8.93 -1.29
C CYS A 91 -1.86 -9.24 -2.61
N HIS A 92 -2.77 -8.37 -3.05
CA HIS A 92 -3.45 -8.47 -4.34
C HIS A 92 -2.44 -8.44 -5.48
N GLU A 93 -1.59 -7.42 -5.50
CA GLU A 93 -0.60 -7.26 -6.57
C GLU A 93 0.44 -8.38 -6.57
N LEU A 94 0.89 -8.89 -5.41
CA LEU A 94 1.79 -10.03 -5.35
C LEU A 94 1.15 -11.32 -5.87
N SER A 95 -0.17 -11.48 -5.71
CA SER A 95 -0.90 -12.64 -6.24
C SER A 95 -0.88 -12.67 -7.77
N HIS A 96 -0.77 -11.49 -8.41
CA HIS A 96 -0.57 -11.37 -9.86
C HIS A 96 0.75 -11.92 -10.39
N ASN A 97 1.75 -12.16 -9.55
CA ASN A 97 2.96 -12.88 -9.98
C ASN A 97 2.67 -14.35 -10.34
N ILE A 98 1.52 -14.89 -9.94
CA ILE A 98 1.17 -16.28 -10.14
C ILE A 98 -0.05 -16.44 -11.04
N ASP A 99 -1.06 -15.57 -10.90
CA ASP A 99 -2.32 -15.67 -11.63
C ASP A 99 -2.91 -14.28 -11.94
N SER A 100 -3.33 -14.04 -13.18
CA SER A 100 -3.92 -12.77 -13.63
C SER A 100 -5.44 -12.79 -13.80
N SER A 101 -6.09 -13.94 -13.60
CA SER A 101 -7.47 -14.18 -14.02
C SER A 101 -8.57 -13.65 -13.08
N HIS A 102 -8.22 -13.15 -11.89
CA HIS A 102 -9.15 -12.70 -10.83
C HIS A 102 -10.28 -13.69 -10.50
N ASP A 103 -10.07 -14.98 -10.79
CA ASP A 103 -11.02 -16.06 -10.53
C ASP A 103 -10.91 -16.61 -9.09
N LEU A 104 -11.58 -17.74 -8.82
CA LEU A 104 -11.50 -18.40 -7.51
C LEU A 104 -10.06 -18.83 -7.16
N ASN A 105 -9.24 -19.21 -8.13
CA ASN A 105 -7.84 -19.56 -7.88
C ASN A 105 -7.05 -18.33 -7.45
N PHE A 106 -7.26 -17.19 -8.12
CA PHE A 106 -6.67 -15.92 -7.71
C PHE A 106 -7.08 -15.54 -6.28
N ILE A 107 -8.36 -15.63 -5.94
CA ILE A 107 -8.85 -15.31 -4.58
C ILE A 107 -8.21 -16.23 -3.53
N ASN A 108 -8.18 -17.56 -3.78
CA ASN A 108 -7.53 -18.52 -2.89
C ASN A 108 -6.02 -18.22 -2.69
N ARG A 109 -5.35 -17.67 -3.70
CA ARG A 109 -3.94 -17.25 -3.60
C ARG A 109 -3.80 -15.96 -2.81
N LEU A 110 -4.66 -14.98 -3.05
CA LEU A 110 -4.71 -13.73 -2.28
C LEU A 110 -4.86 -14.01 -0.79
N GLU A 111 -5.78 -14.90 -0.41
CA GLU A 111 -5.96 -15.33 0.98
C GLU A 111 -4.69 -15.98 1.56
N LYS A 112 -4.04 -16.88 0.80
CA LYS A 112 -2.78 -17.51 1.25
C LYS A 112 -1.66 -16.49 1.43
N VAL A 113 -1.54 -15.53 0.52
CA VAL A 113 -0.54 -14.44 0.62
C VAL A 113 -0.85 -13.57 1.83
N SER A 114 -2.11 -13.18 2.04
CA SER A 114 -2.50 -12.32 3.15
C SER A 114 -2.41 -13.00 4.52
N VAL A 115 -2.57 -14.32 4.62
CA VAL A 115 -2.33 -15.05 5.87
C VAL A 115 -0.83 -15.22 6.10
N ARG A 116 -0.04 -15.49 5.06
CA ARG A 116 1.42 -15.69 5.16
C ARG A 116 2.15 -14.52 5.83
N PHE A 117 1.71 -13.28 5.58
CA PHE A 117 2.36 -12.07 6.10
C PHE A 117 1.60 -11.42 7.27
N MET A 118 0.53 -12.06 7.77
CA MET A 118 -0.35 -11.48 8.79
C MET A 118 0.38 -11.24 10.12
N ASP A 119 1.13 -12.22 10.60
CA ASP A 119 1.89 -12.11 11.86
C ASP A 119 2.94 -11.00 11.79
N ALA A 120 3.62 -10.86 10.65
CA ALA A 120 4.60 -9.80 10.41
C ALA A 120 3.92 -8.42 10.41
N LYS A 121 2.74 -8.30 9.79
CA LYS A 121 1.93 -7.07 9.84
C LYS A 121 1.48 -6.73 11.26
N ASP A 122 0.99 -7.72 12.01
CA ASP A 122 0.47 -7.48 13.36
C ASP A 122 1.59 -7.11 14.33
N THR A 123 2.77 -7.71 14.17
CA THR A 123 3.99 -7.32 14.90
C THR A 123 4.48 -5.92 14.49
N PHE A 124 4.44 -5.58 13.20
CA PHE A 124 4.79 -4.24 12.73
C PHE A 124 3.86 -3.16 13.28
N LEU A 125 2.59 -3.54 13.51
CA LEU A 125 1.57 -2.64 14.02
C LEU A 125 1.51 -2.60 15.55
N SER A 126 2.06 -3.54 16.30
CA SER A 126 1.99 -3.58 17.77
C SER A 126 2.88 -2.52 18.42
#